data_AF-A0A412FBB8-F1
#
_entry.id   AF-A0A412FBB8-F1
#
_cell.length_a   1.000
_cell.length_b   1.000
_cell.length_c   1.000
_cell.angle_alpha   90.00
_cell.angle_beta   90.00
_cell.angle_gamma   90.00
#
_symmetry.space_group_name_H-M   'P 1'
#
loop_
_entity.id
_entity.type
_entity.pdbx_description
1 polymer ?
#
loop_
_entity_poly.entity_id
_entity_poly.type
_entity_poly.pdbx_seq_one_letter_code
_entity_poly.pdbx_strand_id
1 'polypeptide(L)' 'MDGLDDNVLAFRINGGVNGETSDGIFVIFNPNNAATSVTLPDGAWDVCVDADHAGTEALTTVSGSVSVEPISAMVLVKKK' A
#
# COMPACT_ATOMS: atom_id res chain seq x y z
N MET A 1 -9.44 -6.70 -6.92
CA MET A 1 -9.58 -5.84 -5.74
C MET A 1 -10.90 -5.16 -5.93
N ASP A 2 -11.76 -5.29 -4.93
CA ASP A 2 -13.14 -4.89 -5.05
C ASP A 2 -13.39 -3.79 -4.01
N GLY A 3 -14.28 -2.86 -4.31
CA GLY A 3 -14.65 -1.78 -3.38
C GLY A 3 -13.66 -0.63 -3.27
N LEU A 4 -12.83 -0.38 -4.29
CA LEU A 4 -12.07 0.87 -4.40
C LEU A 4 -13.00 2.00 -4.81
N ASP A 5 -12.78 3.20 -4.26
CA ASP A 5 -13.42 4.42 -4.75
C ASP A 5 -13.01 4.71 -6.20
N ASP A 6 -13.84 5.47 -6.91
CA ASP A 6 -13.53 5.92 -8.27
C ASP A 6 -12.15 6.58 -8.35
N ASN A 7 -11.42 6.28 -9.43
CA ASN A 7 -10.06 6.76 -9.73
C ASN A 7 -8.95 6.22 -8.82
N VAL A 8 -9.27 5.49 -7.75
CA VAL A 8 -8.25 4.85 -6.90
C VAL A 8 -7.69 3.62 -7.61
N LEU A 9 -6.37 3.56 -7.72
CA LEU A 9 -5.67 2.40 -8.27
C LEU A 9 -4.90 1.69 -7.16
N ALA A 10 -5.17 0.41 -6.97
CA ALA A 10 -4.36 -0.44 -6.10
C ALA A 10 -3.97 -1.73 -6.80
N PHE A 11 -2.72 -2.16 -6.65
CA PHE A 11 -2.22 -3.41 -7.19
C PHE A 11 -1.16 -4.04 -6.29
N ARG A 12 -0.99 -5.35 -6.43
CA ARG A 12 0.01 -6.13 -5.71
C ARG A 12 1.10 -6.60 -6.68
N ILE A 13 2.34 -6.47 -6.24
CA ILE A 13 3.49 -7.15 -6.81
C ILE A 13 3.78 -8.36 -5.92
N ASN A 14 3.82 -9.54 -6.50
CA ASN A 14 4.08 -10.77 -5.76
C ASN A 14 5.56 -10.85 -5.36
N GLY A 15 5.84 -11.38 -4.17
CA GLY A 15 7.20 -11.65 -3.73
C GLY A 15 7.93 -12.67 -4.62
N GLY A 16 9.26 -12.65 -4.59
CA GLY A 16 10.10 -13.60 -5.31
C GLY A 16 10.21 -13.39 -6.82
N VAL A 17 9.52 -12.40 -7.39
CA VAL A 17 9.72 -12.01 -8.79
C VAL A 17 10.97 -11.15 -8.93
N ASN A 18 11.81 -11.41 -9.94
CA ASN A 18 12.98 -10.58 -10.29
C ASN A 18 13.91 -10.21 -9.12
N GLY A 19 14.07 -11.07 -8.12
CA GLY A 19 14.95 -10.82 -6.97
C GLY A 19 14.30 -10.03 -5.82
N GLU A 20 12.99 -9.81 -5.87
CA GLU A 20 12.23 -9.24 -4.76
C GLU A 20 12.37 -10.13 -3.50
N THR A 21 12.80 -9.52 -2.40
CA THR A 21 13.10 -10.24 -1.16
C THR A 21 11.91 -10.32 -0.20
N SER A 22 10.92 -9.43 -0.37
CA SER A 22 9.65 -9.44 0.34
C SER A 22 8.70 -10.52 -0.18
N ASP A 23 7.65 -10.81 0.59
CA ASP A 23 6.53 -11.71 0.24
C ASP A 23 5.43 -11.00 -0.56
N GLY A 24 5.56 -9.70 -0.72
CA GLY A 24 4.75 -8.90 -1.63
C GLY A 24 4.88 -7.42 -1.35
N ILE A 25 4.59 -6.63 -2.38
CA ILE A 25 4.46 -5.18 -2.31
C ILE A 25 3.03 -4.83 -2.71
N PHE A 26 2.42 -3.92 -1.97
CA PHE A 26 1.11 -3.38 -2.25
C PHE A 26 1.24 -1.89 -2.52
N VAL A 27 0.76 -1.44 -3.68
CA VAL A 27 0.88 -0.05 -4.13
C VAL A 27 -0.51 0.50 -4.31
N ILE A 28 -0.76 1.69 -3.75
CA ILE A 28 -2.03 2.40 -3.83
C ILE A 28 -1.75 3.83 -4.31
N PHE A 29 -2.54 4.30 -5.27
CA PHE A 29 -2.58 5.68 -5.70
C PHE A 29 -3.99 6.24 -5.46
N ASN A 30 -4.05 7.34 -4.70
CA ASN A 30 -5.29 8.09 -4.48
C ASN A 30 -5.17 9.47 -5.14
N PRO A 31 -5.70 9.67 -6.35
CA PRO A 31 -5.70 10.99 -7.00
C PRO A 31 -6.82 11.91 -6.49
N ASN A 32 -7.74 11.41 -5.65
CA ASN A 32 -8.88 12.19 -5.19
C ASN A 32 -8.44 13.25 -4.17
N ASN A 33 -9.22 14.33 -4.07
CA ASN A 33 -9.03 15.40 -3.07
C ASN A 33 -9.56 15.02 -1.67
N ALA A 34 -9.85 13.73 -1.44
CA ALA A 34 -10.35 13.18 -0.18
C ALA A 34 -9.60 11.88 0.14
N ALA A 35 -9.44 11.59 1.43
CA ALA A 35 -8.88 10.32 1.86
C ALA A 35 -9.81 9.16 1.48
N THR A 36 -9.24 8.00 1.19
CA THR A 36 -9.98 6.79 0.82
C THR A 36 -9.52 5.60 1.67
N SER A 37 -10.41 4.66 1.94
CA SER A 37 -10.08 3.43 2.65
C SER A 37 -9.86 2.28 1.68
N VAL A 38 -8.74 1.59 1.79
CA VAL A 38 -8.40 0.44 0.94
C VAL A 38 -8.21 -0.79 1.80
N THR A 39 -8.92 -1.87 1.46
CA THR A 39 -8.75 -3.18 2.10
C THR A 39 -7.46 -3.83 1.62
N LEU A 40 -6.67 -4.34 2.56
CA LEU A 40 -5.40 -5.03 2.30
C LEU A 40 -5.62 -6.54 2.17
N PRO A 41 -4.77 -7.24 1.41
CA PRO A 41 -4.68 -8.70 1.49
C PRO A 41 -4.23 -9.14 2.88
N ASP A 42 -4.60 -10.36 3.28
CA ASP A 42 -4.27 -10.90 4.59
C ASP A 42 -2.78 -10.81 4.95
N GLY A 43 -2.53 -10.41 6.19
CA GLY A 43 -1.20 -10.31 6.79
C GLY A 43 -0.89 -8.94 7.36
N ALA A 44 0.30 -8.85 7.94
CA ALA A 44 0.89 -7.60 8.39
C ALA A 44 1.70 -6.98 7.24
N TRP A 45 1.54 -5.68 7.05
CA TRP A 45 2.16 -4.91 5.97
C TRP A 45 2.86 -3.69 6.56
N ASP A 46 4.14 -3.54 6.24
CA ASP A 46 4.92 -2.37 6.66
C ASP A 46 4.68 -1.23 5.67
N VAL A 47 4.25 -0.07 6.16
CA VAL A 47 4.14 1.15 5.34
C VAL A 47 5.53 1.74 5.19
N CYS A 48 6.02 1.83 3.96
CA CYS A 48 7.34 2.41 3.63
C CYS A 48 7.22 3.76 2.92
N VAL A 49 6.07 4.01 2.28
CA VAL A 49 5.74 5.26 1.61
C VAL A 49 4.32 5.66 2.00
N ASP A 50 4.13 6.92 2.36
CA ASP A 50 2.85 7.59 2.56
C ASP A 50 2.84 8.98 1.87
N ALA A 51 1.91 9.85 2.25
CA ALA A 51 1.75 11.17 1.64
C ALA A 51 2.98 12.09 1.82
N ASP A 52 3.66 11.99 2.96
CA ASP A 52 4.73 12.92 3.34
C ASP A 52 6.11 12.25 3.37
N HIS A 53 6.17 10.92 3.33
CA HIS A 53 7.39 10.14 3.46
C HIS A 53 7.53 9.11 2.35
N ALA A 54 8.74 8.97 1.81
CA ALA A 54 9.10 7.91 0.89
C ALA A 54 10.47 7.33 1.23
N GLY A 55 10.53 6.02 1.47
CA GLY A 55 11.78 5.32 1.76
C GLY A 55 11.61 3.80 1.75
N THR A 56 12.58 3.11 2.35
CA THR A 56 12.58 1.65 2.51
C THR A 56 12.45 1.23 3.97
N GLU A 57 12.47 2.18 4.90
CA GLU A 57 12.25 1.94 6.32
C GLU A 57 10.75 1.83 6.60
N ALA A 58 10.39 0.98 7.56
CA ALA A 58 9.00 0.85 7.98
C ALA A 58 8.63 2.03 8.89
N LEU A 59 7.66 2.84 8.46
CA LEU A 59 7.08 3.92 9.25
C LEU A 59 6.13 3.36 10.31
N THR A 60 5.35 2.34 9.93
CA THR A 60 4.42 1.61 10.79
C THR A 60 4.07 0.25 10.16
N THR A 61 3.35 -0.59 10.89
CA THR A 61 2.82 -1.88 10.41
C THR A 61 1.31 -1.92 10.58
N VAL A 62 0.60 -2.33 9.53
CA VAL A 62 -0.88 -2.33 9.44
C VAL A 62 -1.40 -3.69 8.98
N SER A 63 -2.70 -3.93 9.20
CA SER A 63 -3.41 -5.11 8.71
C SER A 63 -4.89 -4.80 8.47
N GLY A 64 -5.55 -5.58 7.61
CA GLY A 64 -6.98 -5.42 7.29
C GLY A 64 -7.26 -4.29 6.30
N SER A 65 -7.03 -3.04 6.68
CA SER A 65 -7.27 -1.87 5.82
C SER A 65 -6.37 -0.70 6.17
N VAL A 66 -6.24 0.24 5.23
CA VAL A 66 -5.53 1.51 5.42
C VAL A 66 -6.37 2.69 4.94
N SER A 67 -6.10 3.86 5.52
CA SER A 67 -6.52 5.16 5.00
C SER A 67 -5.39 5.74 4.15
N VAL A 68 -5.70 6.15 2.93
CA VAL A 68 -4.73 6.79 2.02
C VAL A 68 -5.17 8.23 1.81
N GLU A 69 -4.31 9.17 2.19
CA GLU A 69 -4.56 10.61 2.17
C GLU A 69 -4.86 11.14 0.75
N PRO A 70 -5.49 12.33 0.63
CA PRO A 70 -5.72 12.97 -0.66
C PRO A 70 -4.44 13.13 -1.50
N ILE A 71 -4.54 12.99 -2.82
CA ILE A 71 -3.46 13.25 -3.79
C ILE A 71 -2.13 12.63 -3.33
N SER A 72 -2.14 11.33 -3.05
CA SER A 72 -0.97 10.65 -2.48
C SER A 72 -0.79 9.25 -3.05
N ALA A 73 0.37 8.67 -2.72
CA ALA A 73 0.65 7.27 -2.94
C ALA A 73 0.97 6.60 -1.59
N MET A 74 0.62 5.33 -1.47
CA MET A 74 1.02 4.49 -0.35
C MET A 74 1.67 3.21 -0.88
N VAL A 75 2.82 2.85 -0.33
CA VAL A 75 3.52 1.61 -0.65
C VAL A 75 3.72 0.82 0.63
N LEU A 76 3.21 -0.41 0.63
CA LEU A 76 3.34 -1.33 1.73
C LEU A 76 4.10 -2.59 1.32
N VAL A 77 4.91 -3.11 2.24
CA VAL A 77 5.75 -4.28 2.02
C VAL A 77 5.41 -5.35 3.04
N LYS A 78 5.13 -6.56 2.57
CA LYS A 78 4.97 -7.74 3.43
C LYS A 78 6.30 -8.44 3.53
N LYS A 79 6.91 -8.41 4.72
CA LYS A 79 8.13 -9.17 5.00
C LYS A 79 7.84 -10.68 5.03
N LYS A 80 8.90 -11.46 4.81
CA LYS A 80 8.92 -12.92 5.01
C LYS A 80 8.69 -13.30 6.47
#